data_AF-A0A0F9DUQ6-F1
#
_entry.id   AF-A0A0F9DUQ6-F1
#
_cell.length_a   1.000
_cell.length_b   1.000
_cell.length_c   1.000
_cell.angle_alpha   90.00
_cell.angle_beta   90.00
_cell.angle_gamma   90.00
#
_symmetry.space_group_name_H-M   'P 1'
#
loop_
_entity.id
_entity.type
_entity.pdbx_description
1 polymer ?
#
loop_
_entity_poly.entity_id
_entity_poly.type
_entity_poly.pdbx_seq_one_letter_code
_entity_poly.pdbx_strand_id
1 'polypeptide(L)'
;YYYDPFVGSPLVELTADLDGAGDAPVYFRGVTRHLNYVIGWGFGTATEQSRPEIVRVSLPGQPTVWSPDHFIIAGVRDDPVLLCESLGTIPSPLAVFKETETYQIFGYDRRTFGIRRIDDIYGIAAARLAVTVNGICYFWSLEGPRATDGSNPSRDLAWPLDLDAPAPATLVAWQIV
;
A
#
# COMPACT_ATOMS: atom_id res chain seq x y z
N TYR A 1 17.94 -1.06 20.33
CA TYR A 1 17.08 -2.03 21.03
C TYR A 1 15.73 -2.03 20.35
N TYR A 2 15.45 -3.09 19.58
CA TYR A 2 14.18 -3.28 18.86
C TYR A 2 13.20 -3.97 19.82
N TYR A 3 12.02 -3.41 20.01
CA TYR A 3 10.96 -4.04 20.78
C TYR A 3 10.39 -5.20 19.96
N ASP A 4 10.56 -6.43 20.44
CA ASP A 4 9.98 -7.65 19.89
C ASP A 4 8.82 -8.12 20.79
N PRO A 5 7.56 -8.00 20.36
CA PRO A 5 6.40 -8.44 21.14
C PRO A 5 6.22 -9.97 21.19
N PHE A 6 7.05 -10.76 20.49
CA PHE A 6 6.92 -12.21 20.34
C PHE A 6 8.01 -13.02 21.06
N VAL A 7 8.43 -12.57 22.25
CA VAL A 7 9.35 -13.32 23.12
C VAL A 7 8.79 -14.73 23.38
N GLY A 8 9.22 -15.71 22.57
CA GLY A 8 8.78 -17.10 22.68
C GLY A 8 8.66 -17.87 21.36
N SER A 9 8.72 -17.25 20.18
CA SER A 9 8.75 -17.97 18.91
C SER A 9 9.84 -17.40 18.00
N PRO A 10 10.80 -18.20 17.51
CA PRO A 10 11.74 -17.71 16.51
C PRO A 10 10.93 -17.23 15.29
N LEU A 11 11.15 -15.99 14.88
CA LEU A 11 10.64 -15.50 13.61
C LEU A 11 11.24 -16.40 12.51
N VAL A 12 10.38 -17.13 11.81
CA VAL A 12 10.80 -17.96 10.68
C VAL A 12 10.94 -17.05 9.47
N GLU A 13 12.09 -17.10 8.81
CA GLU A 13 12.29 -16.39 7.55
C GLU A 13 11.35 -16.96 6.47
N LEU A 14 10.64 -16.07 5.80
CA LEU A 14 9.87 -16.44 4.62
C LEU A 14 10.84 -16.77 3.49
N THR A 15 10.78 -18.00 2.99
CA THR A 15 11.59 -18.48 1.87
C THR A 15 10.68 -18.90 0.71
N ALA A 16 11.11 -18.59 -0.51
CA ALA A 16 10.45 -19.06 -1.73
C ALA A 16 11.39 -18.94 -2.93
N ASP A 17 11.28 -19.87 -3.88
CA ASP A 17 11.89 -19.75 -5.20
C ASP A 17 11.09 -18.80 -6.10
N LEU A 18 11.54 -17.55 -6.18
CA LEU A 18 10.87 -16.47 -6.93
C LEU A 18 11.63 -15.99 -8.17
N ASP A 19 12.86 -16.46 -8.34
CA ASP A 19 13.77 -16.15 -9.46
C ASP A 19 14.22 -17.40 -10.24
N GLY A 20 13.80 -18.59 -9.82
CA GLY A 20 14.18 -19.87 -10.43
C GLY A 20 15.57 -20.36 -10.00
N ALA A 21 16.20 -19.71 -9.01
CA ALA A 21 17.50 -20.08 -8.48
C ALA A 21 17.41 -20.97 -7.22
N GLY A 22 16.19 -21.36 -6.83
CA GLY A 22 15.90 -22.15 -5.64
C GLY A 22 15.40 -21.30 -4.46
N ASP A 23 14.97 -21.97 -3.39
CA ASP A 23 14.38 -21.30 -2.24
C ASP A 23 15.39 -20.37 -1.54
N ALA A 24 15.05 -19.09 -1.46
CA ALA A 24 15.86 -18.06 -0.80
C ALA A 24 14.98 -17.15 0.09
N PRO A 25 15.56 -16.45 1.08
CA PRO A 25 14.84 -15.46 1.86
C PRO A 25 14.23 -14.36 0.98
N VAL A 26 12.98 -14.02 1.27
CA VAL A 26 12.21 -12.99 0.55
C VAL A 26 12.03 -11.77 1.43
N TYR A 27 12.33 -10.59 0.88
CA TYR A 27 12.17 -9.32 1.55
C TYR A 27 11.17 -8.43 0.84
N PHE A 28 10.31 -7.77 1.62
CA PHE A 28 9.37 -6.76 1.15
C PHE A 28 9.60 -5.45 1.91
N ARG A 29 9.48 -4.31 1.21
CA ARG A 29 9.47 -2.98 1.83
C ARG A 29 8.19 -2.72 2.62
N GLY A 30 7.10 -3.35 2.21
CA GLY A 30 5.83 -3.29 2.91
C GLY A 30 4.90 -4.41 2.45
N VAL A 31 3.93 -4.72 3.32
CA VAL A 31 2.89 -5.69 3.05
C VAL A 31 1.53 -5.12 3.46
N THR A 32 0.48 -5.49 2.74
CA THR A 32 -0.90 -5.17 3.12
C THR A 32 -1.81 -6.36 2.83
N ARG A 33 -2.94 -6.41 3.52
CA ARG A 33 -4.00 -7.37 3.20
C ARG A 33 -4.89 -6.76 2.12
N HIS A 34 -5.17 -7.54 1.08
CA HIS A 34 -6.14 -7.16 0.06
C HIS A 34 -6.99 -8.37 -0.31
N LEU A 35 -8.31 -8.26 -0.14
CA LEU A 35 -9.24 -9.38 -0.32
C LEU A 35 -8.79 -10.62 0.49
N ASN A 36 -8.61 -11.76 -0.17
CA ASN A 36 -8.11 -13.02 0.39
C ASN A 36 -6.60 -13.22 0.21
N TYR A 37 -5.87 -12.15 -0.09
CA TYR A 37 -4.45 -12.17 -0.42
C TYR A 37 -3.63 -11.28 0.53
N VAL A 38 -2.36 -11.61 0.65
CA VAL A 38 -1.33 -10.67 1.11
C VAL A 38 -0.66 -10.10 -0.13
N ILE A 39 -0.49 -8.79 -0.13
CA ILE A 39 0.20 -8.03 -1.16
C ILE A 39 1.53 -7.57 -0.57
N GLY A 40 2.63 -7.81 -1.27
CA GLY A 40 3.96 -7.35 -0.88
C GLY A 40 4.58 -6.52 -1.98
N TRP A 41 5.24 -5.42 -1.63
CA TRP A 41 5.93 -4.56 -2.60
C TRP A 41 7.37 -4.27 -2.19
N GLY A 42 8.16 -3.76 -3.13
CA GLY A 42 9.57 -3.48 -2.91
C GLY A 42 10.37 -4.75 -2.68
N PHE A 43 10.17 -5.71 -3.58
CA PHE A 43 10.68 -7.08 -3.53
C PHE A 43 12.22 -7.13 -3.61
N GLY A 44 12.83 -8.10 -2.93
CA GLY A 44 14.21 -8.50 -3.13
C GLY A 44 14.47 -9.93 -2.66
N THR A 45 15.47 -10.57 -3.27
CA THR A 45 16.04 -11.87 -2.86
C THR A 45 17.52 -11.71 -2.50
N ALA A 46 18.17 -12.80 -2.08
CA ALA A 46 19.61 -12.82 -1.83
C ALA A 46 20.45 -12.49 -3.09
N THR A 47 19.96 -12.87 -4.27
CA THR A 47 20.60 -12.73 -5.59
C THR A 47 20.20 -11.42 -6.30
N GLU A 48 18.94 -11.02 -6.18
CA GLU A 48 18.37 -9.80 -6.77
C GLU A 48 17.88 -8.87 -5.66
N GLN A 49 18.81 -8.03 -5.16
CA GLN A 49 18.60 -7.30 -3.91
C GLN A 49 17.54 -6.19 -3.96
N SER A 50 17.12 -5.75 -5.14
CA SER A 50 16.08 -4.71 -5.24
C SER A 50 15.30 -4.75 -6.54
N ARG A 51 13.99 -4.94 -6.40
CA ARG A 51 12.96 -4.74 -7.41
C ARG A 51 11.84 -3.88 -6.82
N PRO A 52 12.14 -2.58 -6.65
CA PRO A 52 11.31 -1.65 -5.91
C PRO A 52 9.94 -1.39 -6.58
N GLU A 53 9.84 -1.65 -7.89
CA GLU A 53 8.65 -1.45 -8.72
C GLU A 53 7.64 -2.62 -8.68
N ILE A 54 8.05 -3.77 -8.13
CA ILE A 54 7.23 -4.99 -8.14
C ILE A 54 6.21 -4.98 -6.99
N VAL A 55 4.98 -5.34 -7.33
CA VAL A 55 3.91 -5.73 -6.41
C VAL A 55 3.62 -7.22 -6.61
N ARG A 56 3.89 -8.04 -5.61
CA ARG A 56 3.59 -9.49 -5.60
C ARG A 56 2.27 -9.76 -4.88
N VAL A 57 1.65 -10.87 -5.23
CA VAL A 57 0.39 -11.32 -4.64
C VAL A 57 0.53 -12.78 -4.19
N SER A 58 0.20 -13.04 -2.92
CA SER A 58 0.25 -14.39 -2.35
C SER A 58 -0.75 -15.33 -3.03
N LEU A 59 -0.71 -16.63 -2.68
CA LEU A 59 -1.80 -17.54 -3.00
C LEU A 59 -3.03 -17.22 -2.11
N PRO A 60 -4.26 -17.46 -2.63
CA PRO A 60 -5.48 -17.13 -1.90
C PRO A 60 -5.58 -17.97 -0.63
N GLY A 61 -5.78 -17.31 0.52
CA GLY A 61 -5.86 -17.99 1.82
C GLY A 61 -4.54 -18.57 2.32
N GLN A 62 -3.43 -18.37 1.60
CA GLN A 62 -2.10 -18.85 1.96
C GLN A 62 -1.13 -17.65 1.97
N PRO A 63 -1.10 -16.87 3.08
CA PRO A 63 -0.39 -15.58 3.15
C PRO A 63 1.14 -15.72 3.05
N THR A 64 1.67 -16.92 3.22
CA THR A 64 3.10 -17.23 3.17
C THR A 64 3.54 -17.92 1.87
N VAL A 65 2.62 -18.18 0.94
CA VAL A 65 2.96 -18.86 -0.31
C VAL A 65 2.88 -17.88 -1.46
N TRP A 66 3.99 -17.73 -2.18
CA TRP A 66 4.16 -16.76 -3.26
C TRP A 66 4.55 -17.49 -4.54
N SER A 67 3.97 -17.07 -5.67
CA SER A 67 4.27 -17.66 -6.97
C SER A 67 5.23 -16.75 -7.75
N PRO A 68 6.26 -17.30 -8.41
CA PRO A 68 7.20 -16.51 -9.21
C PRO A 68 6.48 -15.70 -10.29
N ASP A 69 5.46 -16.30 -10.92
CA ASP A 69 4.68 -15.72 -12.02
C ASP A 69 3.58 -14.74 -11.57
N HIS A 70 3.33 -14.60 -10.27
CA HIS A 70 2.23 -13.78 -9.78
C HIS A 70 2.71 -12.46 -9.22
N PHE A 71 3.00 -11.54 -10.14
CA PHE A 71 3.42 -10.19 -9.81
C PHE A 71 2.94 -9.20 -10.87
N ILE A 72 2.95 -7.93 -10.47
CA ILE A 72 2.59 -6.79 -11.30
C ILE A 72 3.72 -5.78 -11.18
N ILE A 73 4.14 -5.20 -12.31
CA ILE A 73 5.07 -4.08 -12.34
C ILE A 73 4.27 -2.78 -12.32
N ALA A 74 4.48 -1.96 -11.30
CA ALA A 74 3.82 -0.66 -11.19
C ALA A 74 4.67 0.42 -11.87
N GLY A 75 4.30 0.77 -13.09
CA GLY A 75 4.92 1.88 -13.82
C GLY A 75 6.32 1.62 -14.33
N VAL A 76 7.17 2.65 -14.24
CA VAL A 76 8.57 2.58 -14.66
C VAL A 76 9.35 1.70 -13.69
N ARG A 77 10.28 0.90 -14.22
CA ARG A 77 11.22 0.09 -13.42
C ARG A 77 12.13 0.97 -12.57
N ASP A 78 12.65 0.42 -11.49
CA ASP A 78 13.55 1.09 -10.53
C ASP A 78 12.93 2.24 -9.72
N ASP A 79 11.75 2.74 -10.12
CA ASP A 79 10.97 3.70 -9.34
C ASP A 79 10.13 2.97 -8.27
N PRO A 80 10.31 3.26 -6.97
CA PRO A 80 9.74 2.49 -5.89
C PRO A 80 8.23 2.66 -5.70
N VAL A 81 7.56 1.53 -5.46
CA VAL A 81 6.26 1.53 -4.78
C VAL A 81 6.49 1.90 -3.31
N LEU A 82 5.79 2.93 -2.86
CA LEU A 82 5.88 3.43 -1.49
C LEU A 82 4.82 2.79 -0.59
N LEU A 83 3.60 2.62 -1.10
CA LEU A 83 2.49 2.07 -0.33
C LEU A 83 1.47 1.39 -1.25
N CYS A 84 0.97 0.23 -0.84
CA CYS A 84 -0.27 -0.32 -1.38
C CYS A 84 -1.39 -0.24 -0.33
N GLU A 85 -2.53 0.30 -0.69
CA GLU A 85 -3.64 0.58 0.23
C GLU A 85 -4.98 0.09 -0.34
N SER A 86 -5.66 -0.75 0.43
CA SER A 86 -6.92 -1.37 -0.01
C SER A 86 -8.09 -0.44 0.25
N LEU A 87 -8.89 -0.15 -0.79
CA LEU A 87 -9.99 0.82 -0.70
C LEU A 87 -11.24 0.26 0.00
N GLY A 88 -11.40 -1.06 0.09
CA GLY A 88 -12.46 -1.70 0.90
C GLY A 88 -13.88 -1.55 0.35
N THR A 89 -14.06 -1.00 -0.85
CA THR A 89 -15.32 -1.00 -1.60
C THR A 89 -15.57 -2.33 -2.30
N ILE A 90 -16.72 -2.56 -2.94
CA ILE A 90 -16.95 -3.76 -3.76
C ILE A 90 -17.29 -3.33 -5.19
N PRO A 91 -16.50 -3.75 -6.21
CA PRO A 91 -15.20 -4.44 -6.07
C PRO A 91 -14.20 -3.56 -5.31
N SER A 92 -13.30 -4.17 -4.53
CA SER A 92 -12.29 -3.42 -3.75
C SER A 92 -11.07 -3.26 -4.62
N PRO A 93 -10.77 -2.06 -5.13
CA PRO A 93 -9.47 -1.82 -5.72
C PRO A 93 -8.38 -1.66 -4.66
N LEU A 94 -7.15 -1.86 -5.12
CA LEU A 94 -5.94 -1.58 -4.36
C LEU A 94 -5.24 -0.39 -4.99
N ALA A 95 -5.14 0.72 -4.26
CA ALA A 95 -4.31 1.84 -4.65
C ALA A 95 -2.83 1.46 -4.48
N VAL A 96 -2.00 1.77 -5.46
CA VAL A 96 -0.55 1.55 -5.46
C VAL A 96 0.10 2.89 -5.67
N PHE A 97 0.68 3.43 -4.61
CA PHE A 97 1.29 4.74 -4.60
C PHE A 97 2.79 4.65 -4.86
N LYS A 98 3.26 5.49 -5.78
CA LYS A 98 4.67 5.86 -5.94
C LYS A 98 4.80 7.33 -5.52
N GLU A 99 5.98 7.93 -5.66
CA GLU A 99 6.20 9.32 -5.24
C GLU A 99 5.43 10.31 -6.13
N THR A 100 5.42 10.08 -7.45
CA THR A 100 4.89 11.02 -8.46
C THR A 100 3.69 10.49 -9.25
N GLU A 101 3.30 9.24 -9.02
CA GLU A 101 2.20 8.62 -9.75
C GLU A 101 1.43 7.64 -8.86
N THR A 102 0.14 7.47 -9.17
CA THR A 102 -0.73 6.53 -8.48
C THR A 102 -1.35 5.55 -9.47
N TYR A 103 -1.31 4.27 -9.12
CA TYR A 103 -1.92 3.18 -9.87
C TYR A 103 -3.04 2.54 -9.07
N GLN A 104 -3.86 1.77 -9.78
CA GLN A 104 -4.88 0.91 -9.22
C GLN A 104 -4.64 -0.51 -9.72
N ILE A 105 -4.54 -1.46 -8.79
CA ILE A 105 -4.78 -2.86 -9.09
C ILE A 105 -6.28 -3.12 -8.92
N PHE A 106 -6.91 -3.61 -9.99
CA PHE A 106 -8.32 -3.96 -10.07
C PHE A 106 -8.48 -5.45 -10.32
N GLY A 107 -9.68 -5.99 -10.14
CA GLY A 107 -9.96 -7.43 -10.22
C GLY A 107 -10.28 -7.99 -8.84
N TYR A 108 -10.60 -9.28 -8.80
CA TYR A 108 -11.03 -9.95 -7.56
C TYR A 108 -10.23 -11.22 -7.27
N ASP A 109 -9.51 -11.73 -8.26
CA ASP A 109 -8.68 -12.91 -8.14
C ASP A 109 -7.42 -12.81 -9.01
N ARG A 110 -6.51 -13.76 -8.80
CA ARG A 110 -5.25 -13.91 -9.56
C ARG A 110 -5.42 -13.88 -11.08
N ARG A 111 -6.56 -14.31 -11.63
CA ARG A 111 -6.78 -14.37 -13.09
C ARG A 111 -7.27 -13.05 -13.65
N THR A 112 -7.88 -12.23 -12.81
CA THR A 112 -8.52 -10.97 -13.20
C THR A 112 -7.77 -9.74 -12.71
N PHE A 113 -6.73 -9.92 -11.88
CA PHE A 113 -5.89 -8.82 -11.47
C PHE A 113 -5.24 -8.15 -12.67
N GLY A 114 -5.55 -6.88 -12.82
CA GLY A 114 -4.93 -5.98 -13.78
C GLY A 114 -4.49 -4.70 -13.09
N ILE A 115 -3.64 -3.93 -13.76
CA ILE A 115 -3.17 -2.64 -13.27
C ILE A 115 -3.50 -1.55 -14.28
N ARG A 116 -3.87 -0.37 -13.78
CA ARG A 116 -3.97 0.84 -14.58
C ARG A 116 -3.48 2.04 -13.78
N ARG A 117 -2.92 3.02 -14.47
CA ARG A 117 -2.59 4.31 -13.86
C ARG A 117 -3.89 5.08 -13.62
N ILE A 118 -3.99 5.73 -12.46
CA ILE A 118 -5.15 6.56 -12.12
C ILE A 118 -4.78 8.03 -11.94
N ASP A 119 -3.53 8.31 -11.55
CA ASP A 119 -3.00 9.67 -11.43
C ASP A 119 -1.57 9.71 -11.99
N ASP A 120 -1.32 10.64 -12.90
CA ASP A 120 -0.06 10.82 -13.61
C ASP A 120 0.79 11.98 -13.08
N ILE A 121 0.26 12.73 -12.10
CA ILE A 121 0.91 13.90 -11.52
C ILE A 121 1.17 13.67 -10.02
N TYR A 122 0.24 13.00 -9.34
CA TYR A 122 0.23 12.89 -7.90
C TYR A 122 0.45 11.47 -7.40
N GLY A 123 1.49 11.32 -6.58
CA GLY A 123 1.74 10.16 -5.74
C GLY A 123 1.70 10.50 -4.25
N ILE A 124 2.28 9.62 -3.43
CA ILE A 124 2.37 9.79 -1.98
C ILE A 124 3.76 10.30 -1.57
N ALA A 125 3.82 11.25 -0.64
CA ALA A 125 5.09 11.79 -0.16
C ALA A 125 5.90 10.78 0.70
N ALA A 126 5.23 9.83 1.37
CA ALA A 126 5.89 8.79 2.14
C ALA A 126 4.97 7.60 2.48
N ALA A 127 5.55 6.44 2.77
CA ALA A 127 4.89 5.14 2.97
C ALA A 127 3.86 5.03 4.12
N ARG A 128 3.62 6.10 4.89
CA ARG A 128 2.68 6.13 6.04
C ARG A 128 1.72 7.31 6.01
N LEU A 129 1.63 7.99 4.87
CA LEU A 129 0.84 9.20 4.71
C LEU A 129 -0.45 8.94 3.95
N ALA A 130 -1.03 7.76 4.10
CA ALA A 130 -2.34 7.46 3.55
C ALA A 130 -3.18 6.62 4.51
N VAL A 131 -4.49 6.80 4.42
CA VAL A 131 -5.49 6.05 5.18
C VAL A 131 -6.76 5.92 4.36
N THR A 132 -7.34 4.72 4.34
CA THR A 132 -8.66 4.50 3.74
C THR A 132 -9.77 4.59 4.76
N VAL A 133 -10.78 5.42 4.46
CA VAL A 133 -12.03 5.52 5.23
C VAL A 133 -13.20 5.46 4.26
N ASN A 134 -14.12 4.52 4.47
CA ASN A 134 -15.37 4.38 3.70
C ASN A 134 -15.17 4.39 2.17
N GLY A 135 -14.17 3.68 1.65
CA GLY A 135 -13.94 3.63 0.20
C GLY A 135 -13.08 4.73 -0.39
N ILE A 136 -12.67 5.70 0.42
CA ILE A 136 -11.84 6.83 0.00
C ILE A 136 -10.50 6.72 0.70
N CYS A 137 -9.42 6.69 -0.08
CA CYS A 137 -8.08 6.85 0.44
C CYS A 137 -7.72 8.33 0.48
N TYR A 138 -7.44 8.81 1.68
CA TYR A 138 -6.91 10.13 1.97
C TYR A 138 -5.41 10.01 2.10
N PHE A 139 -4.65 10.82 1.38
CA PHE A 139 -3.19 10.74 1.40
C PHE A 139 -2.51 12.10 1.25
N TRP A 140 -1.25 12.17 1.67
CA TRP A 140 -0.43 13.36 1.49
C TRP A 140 0.50 13.18 0.29
N SER A 141 0.33 14.01 -0.73
CA SER A 141 1.27 14.15 -1.85
C SER A 141 2.35 15.18 -1.51
N LEU A 142 3.35 15.34 -2.38
CA LEU A 142 4.34 16.42 -2.22
C LEU A 142 3.73 17.82 -2.35
N GLU A 143 2.59 17.95 -3.04
CA GLU A 143 1.88 19.24 -3.25
C GLU A 143 0.75 19.49 -2.25
N GLY A 144 0.44 18.52 -1.38
CA GLY A 144 -0.59 18.66 -0.35
C GLY A 144 -1.53 17.46 -0.20
N PRO A 145 -2.57 17.59 0.64
CA PRO A 145 -3.53 16.53 0.92
C PRO A 145 -4.45 16.26 -0.27
N ARG A 146 -4.64 14.98 -0.60
CA ARG A 146 -5.45 14.51 -1.71
C ARG A 146 -6.34 13.35 -1.29
N ALA A 147 -7.36 13.07 -2.09
CA ALA A 147 -8.22 11.91 -1.93
C ALA A 147 -8.42 11.17 -3.26
N THR A 148 -8.52 9.84 -3.20
CA THR A 148 -8.89 9.00 -4.34
C THR A 148 -9.84 7.88 -3.92
N ASP A 149 -10.78 7.54 -4.82
CA ASP A 149 -11.62 6.35 -4.75
C ASP A 149 -11.06 5.20 -5.62
N GLY A 150 -9.84 5.38 -6.13
CA GLY A 150 -9.18 4.44 -7.03
C GLY A 150 -9.74 4.40 -8.44
N SER A 151 -10.82 5.11 -8.75
CA SER A 151 -11.48 5.02 -10.06
C SER A 151 -11.09 6.13 -11.02
N ASN A 152 -10.72 7.29 -10.48
CA ASN A 152 -10.38 8.51 -11.20
C ASN A 152 -9.08 9.13 -10.65
N PRO A 153 -8.50 10.13 -11.36
CA PRO A 153 -7.44 10.96 -10.80
C PRO A 153 -7.80 11.48 -9.42
N SER A 154 -6.79 11.60 -8.56
CA SER A 154 -6.99 12.06 -7.19
C SER A 154 -7.43 13.53 -7.19
N ARG A 155 -8.25 13.89 -6.22
CA ARG A 155 -8.76 15.25 -6.03
C ARG A 155 -8.07 15.94 -4.87
N ASP A 156 -7.87 17.25 -5.01
CA ASP A 156 -7.42 18.08 -3.91
C ASP A 156 -8.42 18.03 -2.76
N LEU A 157 -7.90 17.89 -1.55
CA LEU A 157 -8.66 18.19 -0.36
C LEU A 157 -8.42 19.66 -0.05
N ALA A 158 -9.47 20.47 -0.18
CA ALA A 158 -9.42 21.83 0.34
C ALA A 158 -9.01 21.73 1.81
N TRP A 159 -7.97 22.46 2.21
CA TRP A 159 -7.69 22.71 3.63
C TRP A 159 -8.97 23.32 4.21
N PRO A 160 -9.69 22.68 5.15
CA PRO A 160 -10.65 23.41 5.95
C PRO A 160 -9.82 24.18 6.98
N LEU A 161 -9.05 25.17 6.54
CA LEU A 161 -8.45 26.15 7.42
C LEU A 161 -9.39 27.35 7.49
N ASP A 162 -10.65 27.09 7.85
CA ASP A 162 -11.46 28.13 8.47
C ASP A 162 -11.06 28.16 9.96
N LEU A 163 -9.84 28.63 10.23
CA LEU A 163 -9.39 28.95 11.59
C LEU A 163 -10.16 30.14 12.18
N ASP A 164 -10.92 30.84 11.33
CA ASP A 164 -11.83 31.93 11.72
C ASP A 164 -13.24 31.42 12.03
N ALA A 165 -13.53 30.14 11.83
CA ALA A 165 -14.77 29.55 12.29
C ALA A 165 -14.81 29.58 13.83
N PRO A 166 -15.87 30.11 14.45
CA PRO A 166 -15.99 30.12 15.90
C PRO A 166 -15.89 28.70 16.45
N ALA A 167 -15.18 28.54 17.56
CA ALA A 167 -14.99 27.23 18.20
C ALA A 167 -16.35 26.52 18.38
N PRO A 168 -16.42 25.19 18.13
CA PRO A 168 -17.68 24.46 18.28
C PRO A 168 -18.21 24.64 19.71
N ALA A 169 -19.47 25.08 19.82
CA ALA A 169 -20.08 25.53 21.07
C ALA A 169 -20.15 24.46 22.18
N THR A 170 -19.82 23.21 21.88
CA THR A 170 -19.93 22.07 22.79
C THR A 170 -18.59 21.40 23.13
N LEU A 171 -17.46 22.09 22.95
CA LEU A 171 -16.21 21.65 23.57
C LEU A 171 -16.34 21.79 25.10
N VAL A 172 -16.79 20.73 25.74
CA VAL A 172 -16.80 20.62 27.21
C VAL A 172 -15.34 20.65 27.66
N ALA A 173 -14.93 21.71 28.33
CA ALA A 173 -13.62 21.78 28.96
C ALA A 173 -13.52 20.64 29.97
N TRP A 174 -12.63 19.68 29.72
CA TRP A 174 -12.24 18.71 30.73
C TRP A 174 -11.52 19.46 31.85
N GLN A 175 -12.24 19.80 32.92
CA GLN A 175 -11.62 20.21 34.17
C GLN A 175 -11.09 18.96 34.86
N ILE A 176 -9.76 18.85 34.91
CA ILE A 176 -9.09 17.91 35.81
C ILE A 176 -9.29 18.47 37.23
N VAL A 177 -9.96 17.69 38.08
CA VAL A 177 -10.00 17.89 39.54
C VAL A 177 -8.86 17.10 40.16
#